data_AF-T0UIS6-F1
#
_entry.id   AF-T0UIS6-F1
#
_cell.length_a   1.000
_cell.length_b   1.000
_cell.length_c   1.000
_cell.angle_alpha   90.00
_cell.angle_beta   90.00
_cell.angle_gamma   90.00
#
_symmetry.space_group_name_H-M   'P 1'
#
loop_
_entity.id
_entity.type
_entity.pdbx_description
1 polymer ?
#
loop_
_entity_poly.entity_id
_entity_poly.type
_entity_poly.pdbx_seq_one_letter_code
_entity_poly.pdbx_strand_id
1 'polypeptide(L)' 'MISQFPQVWQDQLKEAGFSELTDIQKQVFEPISQGDNLLGISPTGTGKTLAYLFPALLKLKPKNHNNYLF' A
#
# COMPACT_ATOMS: atom_id res chain seq x y z
N MET A 1 -4.89 11.22 -2.34
CA MET A 1 -4.04 10.01 -2.27
C MET A 1 -4.81 8.81 -1.77
N ILE A 2 -5.69 8.92 -0.75
CA ILE A 2 -6.65 7.82 -0.47
C ILE A 2 -7.52 7.50 -1.69
N SER A 3 -7.86 8.52 -2.48
CA SER A 3 -8.55 8.39 -3.77
C SER A 3 -7.85 7.48 -4.81
N GLN A 4 -6.58 7.13 -4.62
CA GLN A 4 -5.83 6.23 -5.50
C GLN A 4 -5.98 4.75 -5.10
N PHE A 5 -6.55 4.47 -3.93
CA PHE A 5 -6.82 3.10 -3.49
C PHE A 5 -8.16 2.58 -4.06
N PRO A 6 -8.34 1.25 -4.14
CA PRO A 6 -9.63 0.65 -4.49
C PRO A 6 -10.76 1.19 -3.61
N GLN A 7 -11.95 1.41 -4.19
CA GLN A 7 -13.08 2.03 -3.49
C GLN A 7 -13.40 1.36 -2.14
N VAL A 8 -13.39 0.03 -2.09
CA VAL A 8 -13.65 -0.75 -0.87
C VAL A 8 -12.70 -0.38 0.28
N TRP A 9 -11.45 -0.04 -0.03
CA TRP A 9 -10.49 0.38 0.98
C TRP A 9 -10.68 1.83 1.39
N GLN A 10 -11.14 2.71 0.49
CA GLN A 10 -11.31 4.13 0.81
C GLN A 10 -12.28 4.32 1.98
N ASP A 11 -13.39 3.59 1.97
CA ASP A 11 -14.40 3.65 3.03
C ASP A 11 -13.82 3.14 4.36
N GLN A 12 -13.13 1.99 4.34
CA GLN A 12 -12.48 1.40 5.53
C GLN A 12 -11.36 2.28 6.09
N LEU A 13 -10.53 2.85 5.22
CA LEU A 13 -9.45 3.76 5.62
C LEU A 13 -10.01 5.02 6.26
N LYS A 14 -11.10 5.57 5.68
CA LYS A 14 -11.79 6.73 6.24
C LYS A 14 -12.39 6.43 7.61
N GLU A 15 -13.06 5.28 7.77
CA GLU A 15 -13.59 4.82 9.07
C GLU A 15 -12.49 4.61 10.11
N ALA A 16 -11.33 4.11 9.69
CA ALA A 16 -10.15 3.95 10.55
C ALA A 16 -9.40 5.28 10.82
N GLY A 17 -9.91 6.42 10.33
CA GLY A 17 -9.37 7.75 10.60
C GLY A 17 -8.22 8.17 9.69
N PHE A 18 -7.95 7.44 8.61
CA PHE A 18 -6.99 7.86 7.59
C PHE A 18 -7.65 8.88 6.65
N SER A 19 -7.09 10.09 6.59
CA SER A 19 -7.50 11.14 5.64
C SER A 19 -6.48 11.33 4.51
N GLU A 20 -5.20 11.13 4.82
CA GLU A 20 -4.10 11.23 3.87
C GLU A 20 -2.93 10.32 4.27
N LEU A 21 -2.02 10.09 3.32
CA LEU A 21 -0.74 9.42 3.58
C LEU A 21 0.23 10.37 4.30
N THR A 22 1.06 9.83 5.19
CA THR A 22 2.17 10.57 5.81
C THR A 22 3.29 10.84 4.79
N ASP A 23 4.22 11.75 5.10
CA ASP A 23 5.29 12.12 4.16
C ASP A 23 6.14 10.93 3.71
N ILE A 24 6.52 10.04 4.63
CA ILE A 24 7.29 8.84 4.28
C ILE A 24 6.47 7.90 3.39
N GLN A 25 5.18 7.75 3.66
CA GLN A 25 4.28 6.93 2.83
C GLN A 25 4.15 7.51 1.42
N LYS A 26 4.01 8.84 1.29
CA LYS A 26 3.94 9.55 0.00
C LYS A 26 5.22 9.35 -0.83
N GLN A 27 6.38 9.51 -0.20
CA GLN A 27 7.67 9.47 -0.89
C GLN A 27 8.05 8.08 -1.40
N VAL A 28 7.76 7.02 -0.63
CA VAL A 28 8.16 5.66 -1.00
C VAL A 28 7.12 4.92 -1.84
N PHE A 29 5.89 5.44 -1.94
CA PHE A 29 4.78 4.74 -2.57
C PHE A 29 5.10 4.30 -3.99
N GLU A 30 5.56 5.24 -4.83
CA GLU A 30 5.83 5.00 -6.24
C GLU A 30 7.05 4.08 -6.44
N PRO A 31 8.23 4.33 -5.82
CA PRO A 31 9.37 3.41 -5.93
C PRO A 31 9.03 1.96 -5.55
N ILE A 32 8.30 1.73 -4.44
CA ILE A 32 7.89 0.37 -4.05
C ILE A 32 6.88 -0.21 -5.07
N SER A 33 5.98 0.63 -5.58
CA SER A 33 5.03 0.25 -6.64
C SER A 33 5.72 -0.05 -7.97
N GLN A 34 6.94 0.43 -8.23
CA GLN A 34 7.74 0.02 -9.38
C GLN A 34 8.65 -1.19 -9.09
N GLY A 35 8.84 -1.53 -7.82
CA GLY A 35 9.68 -2.66 -7.40
C GLY A 35 11.14 -2.27 -7.18
N ASP A 36 11.40 -0.97 -7.01
CA ASP A 36 12.73 -0.44 -6.75
C ASP A 36 13.21 -0.82 -5.36
N ASN A 37 14.52 -1.00 -5.23
CA ASN A 37 15.16 -1.13 -3.92
C ASN A 37 15.37 0.27 -3.33
N LEU A 38 14.97 0.47 -2.08
CA LEU A 38 15.12 1.74 -1.38
C LEU A 38 15.47 1.58 0.10
N LEU A 39 16.09 2.61 0.67
CA LEU A 39 16.31 2.77 2.10
C LEU A 39 15.50 3.96 2.61
N GLY A 40 14.43 3.69 3.37
CA GLY A 40 13.57 4.72 3.94
C GLY A 40 13.93 5.00 5.40
N ILE A 41 14.34 6.24 5.71
CA ILE A 41 14.68 6.68 7.07
C ILE A 41 13.63 7.68 7.54
N SER A 42 12.94 7.37 8.64
CA SER A 42 12.06 8.32 9.33
C SER A 42 11.91 7.94 10.81
N PRO A 43 11.52 8.88 11.70
CA PRO A 43 11.29 8.61 13.12
C PRO A 43 10.29 7.49 13.41
N THR A 44 10.24 7.01 14.66
CA THR A 44 9.16 6.12 15.12
C THR A 44 7.81 6.84 15.08
N GLY A 45 6.72 6.11 14.86
CA GLY A 45 5.36 6.69 14.78
C GLY A 45 4.98 7.36 13.45
N THR A 46 5.91 7.51 12.49
CA THR A 46 5.63 8.14 11.18
C THR A 46 4.86 7.24 10.18
N GLY A 47 4.54 6.01 10.57
CA GLY A 47 3.77 5.08 9.74
C GLY A 47 4.59 4.30 8.70
N LYS A 48 5.89 4.04 8.96
CA LYS A 48 6.75 3.22 8.07
C LYS A 48 6.16 1.86 7.70
N THR A 49 5.51 1.17 8.63
CA THR A 49 4.86 -0.13 8.35
C THR A 49 3.87 -0.03 7.19
N LEU A 50 2.98 0.96 7.23
CA LEU A 50 2.02 1.19 6.15
C LEU A 50 2.68 1.73 4.87
N ALA A 51 3.81 2.44 4.99
CA ALA A 51 4.59 2.91 3.85
C ALA A 51 5.07 1.73 2.98
N TYR A 52 5.45 0.61 3.59
CA TYR A 52 5.77 -0.61 2.86
C TYR A 52 4.53 -1.42 2.46
N LEU A 53 3.54 -1.50 3.35
CA LEU A 53 2.42 -2.42 3.18
C LEU A 53 1.42 -1.98 2.11
N PHE A 54 1.06 -0.70 2.04
CA PHE A 54 0.07 -0.20 1.08
C PHE A 54 0.40 -0.51 -0.39
N PRO A 55 1.57 -0.12 -0.93
CA PRO A 55 1.92 -0.43 -2.31
C PRO A 55 2.09 -1.95 -2.54
N ALA A 56 2.56 -2.70 -1.54
CA ALA A 56 2.72 -4.15 -1.64
C ALA A 56 1.37 -4.88 -1.76
N LEU A 57 0.37 -4.51 -0.95
CA LEU A 57 -0.95 -5.13 -0.99
C LEU A 57 -1.67 -4.84 -2.32
N LEU A 58 -1.50 -3.65 -2.89
CA LEU A 58 -2.09 -3.29 -4.19
C LEU A 58 -1.52 -4.10 -5.35
N LYS A 59 -0.30 -4.63 -5.22
CA LYS A 59 0.32 -5.52 -6.21
C LYS A 59 -0.16 -6.97 -6.13
N LEU A 60 -0.81 -7.38 -5.03
CA LEU A 60 -1.24 -8.76 -4.86
C LEU A 60 -2.33 -9.09 -5.88
N LYS A 61 -2.03 -10.07 -6.74
CA LYS A 61 -3.04 -10.67 -7.62
C LYS A 61 -3.61 -11.92 -6.94
N PRO A 62 -4.94 -12.12 -6.98
CA PRO A 62 -5.52 -13.36 -6.50
C PRO A 62 -4.90 -14.54 -7.28
N LYS A 63 -4.54 -15.58 -6.54
CA LYS A 63 -3.97 -16.80 -7.13
C LYS A 63 -5.11 -17.58 -7.77
N ASN A 64 -5.28 -17.44 -9.08
CA ASN A 64 -6.29 -18.21 -9.85
C ASN A 64 -5.97 -19.71 -9.72
N HIS A 65 -6.80 -20.46 -9.00
CA HIS A 65 -6.68 -21.92 -8.83
C HIS A 65 -7.36 -22.71 -9.96
N ASN A 66 -7.32 -22.24 -11.21
CA ASN A 66 -8.01 -22.88 -12.34
C ASN A 66 -7.10 -23.78 -13.20
N ASN A 67 -6.13 -24.46 -12.60
CA ASN A 67 -5.22 -25.38 -13.33
C ASN A 67 -5.23 -26.81 -12.74
N TYR A 68 -6.40 -27.34 -12.39
CA TYR A 68 -6.58 -28.79 -12.33
C TYR A 68 -7.36 -29.22 -13.58
N LEU A 69 -6.62 -29.39 -14.68
CA LEU A 69 -7.09 -30.14 -15.83
C LEU A 69 -6.91 -31.63 -15.50
N PHE A 70 -8.03 -32.33 -15.33
CA PHE A 70 -8.11 -33.76 -15.63
C PHE A 70 -8.38 -33.90 -17.13
#